data_AF-A0A7J4KBN6-F1
#
_entry.id   AF-A0A7J4KBN6-F1
#
_cell.length_a   1.000
_cell.length_b   1.000
_cell.length_c   1.000
_cell.angle_alpha   90.00
_cell.angle_beta   90.00
_cell.angle_gamma   90.00
#
_symmetry.space_group_name_H-M   'P 1'
#
loop_
_entity.id
_entity.type
_entity.pdbx_description
1 polymer ?
#
loop_
_entity_poly.entity_id
_entity_poly.type
_entity_poly.pdbx_seq_one_letter_code
_entity_poly.pdbx_strand_id
1 'polypeptide(L)'
;MSLVVAFTGRETAVMAGDLREMLMQGPDAGIRTFERELYQGSIMSDDSLMQRAGELGIGLIVRDDKCKVSEREGVLIGEVTESEGERVRKRRLYAVPGAYAIADIEPGRFDLRSRGEGSTFVILGNEITREIAHGIIRTSW
;
A
#
# COMPACT_ATOMS: atom_id res chain seq x y z
N MET A 1 -2.68 1.78 6.13
CA MET A 1 -2.51 2.55 4.88
C MET A 1 -1.05 2.65 4.53
N SER A 2 -0.75 2.30 3.28
CA SER A 2 0.60 2.21 2.70
C SER A 2 0.41 2.12 1.19
N LEU A 3 1.31 2.71 0.41
CA LEU A 3 1.28 2.69 -1.05
C LEU A 3 2.67 2.32 -1.58
N VAL A 4 2.68 1.38 -2.52
CA VAL A 4 3.79 1.16 -3.44
C VAL A 4 3.22 1.15 -4.85
N VAL A 5 3.86 1.89 -5.75
CA VAL A 5 3.59 1.87 -7.19
C VAL A 5 4.86 1.43 -7.89
N ALA A 6 4.74 0.46 -8.79
CA ALA A 6 5.81 0.10 -9.70
C ALA A 6 5.34 0.19 -11.14
N PHE A 7 6.30 0.48 -12.02
CA PHE A 7 6.18 0.26 -13.45
C PHE A 7 7.28 -0.71 -13.85
N THR A 8 6.90 -1.82 -14.47
CA THR A 8 7.84 -2.66 -15.23
C THR A 8 7.67 -2.31 -16.69
N GLY A 9 8.76 -1.98 -17.38
CA GLY A 9 8.85 -1.84 -18.83
C GLY A 9 9.86 -2.85 -19.39
N ARG A 10 9.99 -2.91 -20.72
CA ARG A 10 10.91 -3.88 -21.37
C ARG A 10 12.36 -3.79 -20.89
N GLU A 11 12.86 -2.57 -20.69
CA GLU A 11 14.28 -2.30 -20.43
C GLU A 11 14.54 -1.78 -19.02
N THR A 12 13.50 -1.35 -18.32
CA THR A 12 13.63 -0.74 -16.99
C THR A 12 12.46 -1.11 -16.10
N ALA A 13 12.70 -1.10 -14.80
CA ALA A 13 11.65 -1.10 -13.80
C ALA A 13 11.88 0.08 -12.86
N VAL A 14 10.81 0.72 -12.44
CA VAL A 14 10.84 1.84 -11.49
C VAL A 14 9.82 1.55 -10.41
N MET A 15 10.15 1.87 -9.17
CA MET A 15 9.26 1.69 -8.03
C MET A 15 9.35 2.89 -7.09
N ALA A 16 8.21 3.32 -6.60
CA ALA A 16 8.08 4.38 -5.60
C ALA A 16 7.11 3.93 -4.52
N GLY A 17 7.33 4.40 -3.29
CA GLY A 17 6.44 4.18 -2.17
C GLY A 17 6.31 5.46 -1.37
N ASP A 18 5.16 5.65 -0.73
CA ASP A 18 4.98 6.76 0.19
C ASP A 18 5.77 6.52 1.50
N LEU A 19 6.00 7.57 2.28
CA LEU A 19 6.77 7.47 3.53
C LEU A 19 5.89 7.17 4.75
N ARG A 20 4.61 7.58 4.70
CA ARG A 20 3.65 7.46 5.81
C ARG A 20 3.12 6.03 5.92
N GLU A 21 3.30 5.38 7.05
CA GLU A 21 2.63 4.13 7.42
C GLU A 21 1.59 4.43 8.49
N MET A 22 0.35 4.02 8.24
CA MET A 22 -0.71 4.06 9.24
C MET A 22 -1.22 2.65 9.51
N LEU A 23 -1.10 2.19 10.75
CA LEU A 23 -1.70 0.95 11.21
C LEU A 23 -2.97 1.27 11.97
N MET A 24 -4.06 0.62 11.58
CA MET A 24 -5.38 0.81 12.14
C MET A 24 -5.85 -0.52 12.72
N GLN A 25 -6.36 -0.47 13.93
CA GLN A 25 -6.96 -1.62 14.59
C GLN A 25 -8.29 -1.20 15.19
N GLY A 26 -9.35 -1.94 14.90
CA GLY A 26 -10.69 -1.62 15.36
C GLY A 26 -11.75 -2.28 14.48
N PRO A 27 -13.03 -1.88 14.63
CA PRO A 27 -14.12 -2.43 13.85
C PRO A 27 -13.97 -2.12 12.36
N ASP A 28 -14.13 -3.13 11.50
CA ASP A 28 -14.02 -2.98 10.04
C ASP A 28 -14.89 -1.85 9.46
N ALA A 29 -16.11 -1.68 10.00
CA ALA A 29 -17.01 -0.61 9.58
C ALA A 29 -16.49 0.79 9.96
N GLY A 30 -15.85 0.89 11.14
CA GLY A 30 -15.18 2.10 11.60
C GLY A 30 -13.99 2.43 10.70
N ILE A 31 -13.12 1.45 10.45
CA ILE A 31 -11.94 1.60 9.58
C ILE A 31 -12.34 2.07 8.17
N ARG A 32 -13.35 1.44 7.54
CA ARG A 32 -13.83 1.88 6.22
C ARG A 32 -14.38 3.30 6.20
N THR A 33 -15.09 3.69 7.26
CA THR A 33 -15.62 5.06 7.40
C THR A 33 -14.48 6.06 7.53
N PHE A 34 -13.51 5.76 8.40
CA PHE A 34 -12.33 6.57 8.65
C PHE A 34 -11.48 6.76 7.38
N GLU A 35 -11.18 5.68 6.65
CA GLU A 35 -10.41 5.76 5.41
C GLU A 35 -11.12 6.64 4.39
N ARG A 36 -12.44 6.49 4.22
CA ARG A 36 -13.21 7.32 3.28
C ARG A 36 -13.13 8.81 3.63
N GLU A 37 -13.33 9.17 4.89
CA GLU A 37 -13.25 10.55 5.36
C GLU A 37 -11.86 11.14 5.16
N LEU A 38 -10.82 10.34 5.41
CA LEU A 38 -9.44 10.74 5.19
C LEU A 38 -9.17 11.04 3.71
N TYR A 39 -9.50 10.12 2.80
CA TYR A 39 -9.19 10.28 1.37
C TYR A 39 -10.09 11.30 0.66
N GLN A 40 -11.25 11.63 1.23
CA GLN A 40 -12.09 12.73 0.76
C GLN A 40 -11.61 14.11 1.23
N GLY A 41 -10.56 14.16 2.07
CA GLY A 41 -10.00 15.40 2.59
C GLY A 41 -10.79 16.00 3.75
N SER A 42 -11.69 15.24 4.39
CA SER A 42 -12.43 15.68 5.58
C SER A 42 -11.55 15.73 6.83
N ILE A 43 -10.45 14.98 6.84
CA ILE A 43 -9.44 14.97 7.90
C ILE A 43 -8.18 15.66 7.35
N MET A 44 -7.86 16.84 7.89
CA MET A 44 -6.82 17.72 7.33
C MET A 44 -5.63 17.98 8.26
N SER A 45 -5.66 17.47 9.48
CA SER A 45 -4.59 17.63 10.47
C SER A 45 -4.36 16.34 11.25
N ASP A 46 -3.15 16.15 11.79
CA ASP A 46 -2.86 14.99 12.63
C ASP A 46 -3.73 14.98 13.92
N ASP A 47 -4.11 16.14 14.46
CA ASP A 47 -5.03 16.23 15.59
C ASP A 47 -6.43 15.71 15.24
N SER A 48 -6.98 16.15 14.09
CA SER A 48 -8.29 15.68 13.61
C SER A 48 -8.26 14.20 13.24
N LEU A 49 -7.12 13.72 12.73
CA LEU A 49 -6.87 12.31 12.43
C LEU A 49 -6.98 11.46 13.70
N MET A 50 -6.26 11.84 14.76
CA MET A 50 -6.26 11.10 16.04
C MET A 50 -7.63 11.18 16.73
N GLN A 51 -8.26 12.36 16.74
CA GLN A 51 -9.59 12.54 17.31
C GLN A 51 -10.61 11.64 16.61
N ARG A 52 -10.64 11.67 15.28
CA ARG A 52 -11.64 10.93 14.49
C ARG A 52 -11.45 9.42 14.60
N ALA A 53 -10.20 8.96 14.68
CA ALA A 53 -9.92 7.55 14.96
C ALA A 53 -10.50 7.13 16.33
N GLY A 54 -10.31 7.94 17.36
CA GLY A 54 -10.85 7.69 18.71
C GLY A 54 -12.38 7.64 18.75
N GLU A 55 -13.07 8.55 18.06
CA GLU A 55 -14.54 8.55 17.95
C GLU A 55 -15.11 7.27 17.33
N LEU A 56 -14.36 6.64 16.42
CA LEU A 56 -14.74 5.41 15.74
C LEU A 56 -14.22 4.15 16.45
N GLY A 57 -13.57 4.30 17.62
CA GLY A 57 -12.99 3.19 18.38
C GLY A 57 -11.79 2.54 17.68
N ILE A 58 -11.03 3.31 16.89
CA ILE A 58 -9.88 2.84 16.12
C ILE A 58 -8.59 3.21 16.87
N GLY A 59 -7.78 2.20 17.17
CA GLY A 59 -6.39 2.39 17.54
C GLY A 59 -5.58 2.76 16.29
N LEU A 60 -4.89 3.90 16.32
CA LEU A 60 -4.11 4.43 15.21
C LEU A 60 -2.64 4.58 15.60
N ILE A 61 -1.75 4.02 14.78
CA ILE A 61 -0.30 4.24 14.84
C ILE A 61 0.14 4.85 13.52
N VAL A 62 0.82 6.00 13.58
CA VAL A 62 1.35 6.71 12.41
C VAL A 62 2.88 6.75 12.48
N ARG A 63 3.54 6.50 11.34
CA ARG A 63 4.99 6.61 11.16
C ARG A 63 5.28 7.27 9.83
N ASP A 64 6.14 8.28 9.78
CA ASP A 64 6.39 9.07 8.55
C ASP A 64 7.75 8.82 7.90
N ASP A 65 8.49 7.82 8.38
CA ASP A 65 9.88 7.54 8.03
C ASP A 65 10.07 6.16 7.40
N LYS A 66 8.98 5.48 7.01
CA LYS A 66 9.08 4.11 6.51
C LYS A 66 9.60 4.10 5.08
N CYS A 67 10.81 3.58 4.89
CA CYS A 67 11.31 3.19 3.58
C CYS A 67 10.62 1.90 3.12
N LYS A 68 9.69 2.02 2.16
CA LYS A 68 8.88 0.89 1.63
C LYS A 68 9.49 0.21 0.42
N VAL A 69 10.43 0.88 -0.24
CA VAL A 69 11.08 0.41 -1.45
C VAL A 69 12.55 0.15 -1.14
N SER A 70 13.03 -1.00 -1.56
CA SER A 70 14.43 -1.39 -1.47
C SER A 70 14.85 -2.10 -2.76
N GLU A 71 16.14 -2.21 -2.99
CA GLU A 71 16.69 -2.96 -4.11
C GLU A 71 17.64 -4.03 -3.57
N ARG A 72 17.57 -5.24 -4.15
CA ARG A 72 18.54 -6.29 -3.89
C ARG A 72 18.84 -7.05 -5.17
N GLU A 73 20.13 -7.10 -5.56
CA GLU A 73 20.60 -7.87 -6.71
C GLU A 73 19.82 -7.55 -8.01
N GLY A 74 19.50 -6.26 -8.23
CA GLY A 74 18.76 -5.79 -9.40
C GLY A 74 17.24 -6.05 -9.35
N VAL A 75 16.72 -6.57 -8.23
CA VAL A 75 15.28 -6.72 -7.98
C VAL A 75 14.78 -5.57 -7.12
N LEU A 76 13.82 -4.81 -7.62
CA LEU A 76 13.10 -3.81 -6.83
C LEU A 76 12.07 -4.52 -5.95
N ILE A 77 12.09 -4.21 -4.65
CA ILE A 77 11.25 -4.83 -3.63
C ILE A 77 10.46 -3.73 -2.93
N GLY A 78 9.15 -3.77 -3.10
CA GLY A 78 8.21 -2.89 -2.41
C GLY A 78 7.44 -3.68 -1.35
N GLU A 79 7.34 -3.16 -0.14
CA GLU A 79 6.60 -3.79 0.95
C GLU A 79 5.51 -2.84 1.48
N VAL A 80 4.27 -3.32 1.46
CA VAL A 80 3.15 -2.67 2.15
C VAL A 80 2.67 -3.53 3.30
N THR A 81 2.17 -2.85 4.34
CA THR A 81 1.45 -3.51 5.43
C THR A 81 -0.04 -3.41 5.16
N GLU A 82 -0.71 -4.55 5.02
CA GLU A 82 -2.16 -4.64 4.88
C GLU A 82 -2.77 -5.13 6.19
N SER A 83 -3.82 -4.46 6.64
CA SER A 83 -4.66 -4.86 7.76
C SER A 83 -5.95 -5.48 7.22
N GLU A 84 -6.24 -6.72 7.60
CA GLU A 84 -7.49 -7.43 7.29
C GLU A 84 -8.09 -7.90 8.62
N GLY A 85 -9.06 -7.14 9.14
CA GLY A 85 -9.54 -7.27 10.51
C GLY A 85 -8.41 -7.09 11.53
N GLU A 86 -8.25 -8.07 12.42
CA GLU A 86 -7.17 -8.09 13.42
C GLU A 86 -5.82 -8.58 12.86
N ARG A 87 -5.77 -9.10 11.63
CA ARG A 87 -4.54 -9.62 11.05
C ARG A 87 -3.80 -8.52 10.30
N VAL A 88 -2.53 -8.35 10.67
CA VAL A 88 -1.58 -7.52 9.94
C VAL A 88 -0.70 -8.44 9.10
N ARG A 89 -0.79 -8.32 7.77
CA ARG A 89 0.07 -9.06 6.83
C ARG A 89 1.00 -8.11 6.08
N LYS A 90 2.16 -8.62 5.69
CA LYS A 90 3.06 -7.92 4.78
C LYS A 90 2.86 -8.44 3.38
N ARG A 91 2.61 -7.55 2.43
CA ARG A 91 2.55 -7.86 1.01
C ARG A 91 3.76 -7.25 0.31
N ARG A 92 4.46 -8.06 -0.46
CA ARG A 92 5.63 -7.65 -1.24
C ARG A 92 5.36 -7.68 -2.73
N LEU A 93 5.83 -6.66 -3.40
CA LEU A 93 5.97 -6.57 -4.85
C LEU A 93 7.45 -6.69 -5.19
N TYR A 94 7.76 -7.62 -6.07
CA TYR A 94 9.07 -7.80 -6.68
C TYR A 94 8.96 -7.37 -8.14
N ALA A 95 9.83 -6.49 -8.59
CA ALA A 95 9.83 -6.00 -9.96
C ALA A 95 11.24 -6.01 -10.56
N VAL A 96 11.31 -6.42 -11.83
CA VAL A 96 12.48 -6.38 -12.70
C VAL A 96 12.03 -5.89 -14.07
N PRO A 97 12.94 -5.50 -14.99
CA PRO A 97 12.55 -5.20 -16.36
C PRO A 97 11.76 -6.37 -16.98
N GLY A 98 10.56 -6.07 -17.46
CA GLY A 98 9.67 -7.00 -18.15
C GLY A 98 8.87 -7.96 -17.28
N ALA A 99 8.99 -7.92 -15.93
CA ALA A 99 8.24 -8.83 -15.08
C ALA A 99 8.03 -8.34 -13.65
N TYR A 100 7.00 -8.88 -12.99
CA TYR A 100 6.75 -8.67 -11.57
C TYR A 100 6.15 -9.91 -10.89
N ALA A 101 6.26 -9.96 -9.57
CA ALA A 101 5.59 -10.93 -8.72
C ALA A 101 5.07 -10.26 -7.44
N ILE A 102 3.91 -10.71 -6.96
CA ILE A 102 3.31 -10.27 -5.70
C ILE A 102 3.20 -11.46 -4.77
N ALA A 103 3.67 -11.32 -3.53
CA ALA A 103 3.58 -12.37 -2.53
C ALA A 103 3.16 -11.81 -1.16
N ASP A 104 2.42 -12.62 -0.40
CA ASP A 104 2.16 -12.36 1.01
C ASP A 104 3.25 -13.06 1.84
N ILE A 105 3.81 -12.34 2.81
CA ILE A 105 4.92 -12.78 3.67
C ILE A 105 4.41 -12.86 5.11
N GLU A 106 4.45 -14.05 5.68
CA GLU A 106 4.20 -14.32 7.10
C GLU A 106 5.42 -15.06 7.69
N PRO A 107 5.59 -15.10 9.02
CA PRO A 107 6.67 -15.87 9.62
C PRO A 107 6.68 -17.33 9.16
N GLY A 108 7.73 -17.73 8.42
CA GLY A 108 7.88 -19.08 7.89
C GLY A 108 7.03 -19.41 6.65
N ARG A 109 6.33 -18.43 6.07
CA ARG A 109 5.43 -18.66 4.93
C ARG A 109 5.59 -17.59 3.85
N PHE A 110 5.65 -18.06 2.60
CA PHE A 110 5.70 -17.25 1.40
C PHE A 110 4.60 -17.72 0.46
N ASP A 111 3.56 -16.90 0.28
CA ASP A 111 2.45 -17.24 -0.62
C ASP A 111 2.49 -16.34 -1.85
N LEU A 112 2.85 -16.91 -3.01
CA LEU A 112 2.77 -16.20 -4.28
C LEU A 112 1.29 -15.92 -4.61
N ARG A 113 0.94 -14.64 -4.75
CA ARG A 113 -0.42 -14.17 -5.04
C ARG A 113 -0.65 -13.98 -6.53
N SER A 114 0.32 -13.38 -7.22
CA SER A 114 0.26 -13.17 -8.66
C SER A 114 1.65 -12.93 -9.24
N ARG A 115 1.73 -13.04 -10.57
CA ARG A 115 2.90 -12.65 -11.36
C ARG A 115 2.41 -12.14 -12.70
N GLY A 116 3.22 -11.34 -13.35
CA GLY A 116 2.95 -10.89 -14.71
C GLY A 116 4.22 -10.53 -15.45
N GLU A 117 4.08 -10.44 -16.76
CA GLU A 117 5.15 -10.13 -17.71
C GLU A 117 4.72 -8.96 -18.59
N GLY A 118 5.70 -8.34 -19.23
CA GLY A 118 5.51 -7.21 -20.14
C GLY A 118 5.54 -5.86 -19.43
N SER A 119 5.02 -4.84 -20.14
CA SER A 119 4.99 -3.47 -19.64
C SER A 119 3.70 -3.20 -18.88
N THR A 120 3.78 -2.92 -17.58
CA THR A 120 2.59 -2.74 -16.74
C THR A 120 2.86 -1.92 -15.48
N PHE A 121 1.81 -1.24 -15.00
CA PHE A 121 1.78 -0.63 -13.68
C PHE A 121 1.22 -1.62 -12.66
N VAL A 122 1.88 -1.69 -11.50
CA VAL A 122 1.45 -2.52 -10.38
C VAL A 122 1.34 -1.64 -9.14
N ILE A 123 0.16 -1.65 -8.53
CA ILE A 123 -0.15 -0.82 -7.36
C ILE A 123 -0.48 -1.72 -6.17
N LEU A 124 0.27 -1.57 -5.09
CA LEU A 124 -0.05 -2.13 -3.78
C LEU A 124 -0.52 -1.01 -2.86
N GLY A 125 -1.72 -1.16 -2.30
CA GLY A 125 -2.28 -0.24 -1.32
C GLY A 125 -3.69 -0.64 -0.93
N ASN A 126 -4.32 0.11 -0.02
CA ASN A 126 -5.73 -0.13 0.30
C ASN A 126 -6.63 0.13 -0.92
N GLU A 127 -7.89 -0.28 -0.81
CA GLU A 127 -8.89 -0.16 -1.87
C GLU A 127 -8.95 1.25 -2.46
N ILE A 128 -9.12 2.27 -1.60
CA ILE A 128 -9.27 3.66 -2.04
C ILE A 128 -8.00 4.19 -2.75
N THR A 129 -6.80 3.91 -2.22
CA THR A 129 -5.57 4.36 -2.86
C THR A 129 -5.37 3.70 -4.22
N ARG A 130 -5.72 2.41 -4.35
CA ARG A 130 -5.68 1.69 -5.63
C ARG A 130 -6.65 2.30 -6.63
N GLU A 131 -7.88 2.59 -6.22
CA GLU A 131 -8.88 3.23 -7.08
C GLU A 131 -8.41 4.58 -7.61
N ILE A 132 -7.91 5.45 -6.73
CA ILE A 132 -7.37 6.77 -7.11
C ILE A 132 -6.19 6.61 -8.08
N ALA A 133 -5.22 5.76 -7.75
CA ALA A 133 -4.03 5.56 -8.57
C ALA A 133 -4.38 4.98 -9.96
N HIS A 134 -5.27 3.98 -10.03
CA HIS A 134 -5.75 3.45 -11.31
C HIS A 134 -6.50 4.50 -12.14
N GLY A 135 -7.29 5.35 -11.48
CA GLY A 135 -7.98 6.48 -12.14
C GLY A 135 -6.99 7.42 -12.83
N ILE A 136 -5.94 7.83 -12.13
CA ILE A 136 -4.90 8.75 -12.64
C ILE A 136 -4.13 8.11 -13.79
N ILE A 137 -3.73 6.84 -13.65
CA ILE A 137 -2.99 6.13 -14.71
C ILE A 137 -3.81 6.09 -15.99
N ARG A 138 -5.09 5.69 -15.91
CA ARG A 138 -5.97 5.57 -17.07
C ARG A 138 -6.23 6.89 -17.81
N THR A 139 -6.11 8.03 -17.12
CA THR A 139 -6.29 9.34 -17.77
C THR A 139 -4.99 9.92 -18.32
N SER A 140 -3.83 9.42 -17.89
CA SER A 140 -2.52 10.03 -18.16
C SER A 140 -1.62 9.17 -19.05
N TRP A 141 -1.93 7.89 -19.22
CA TRP A 141 -1.20 6.87 -19.98
C TRP A 141 -2.18 5.98 -20.74
#